data_AF-A0A060BT15-F1
#
_entry.id   AF-A0A060BT15-F1
#
_cell.length_a   1.000
_cell.length_b   1.000
_cell.length_c   1.000
_cell.angle_alpha   90.00
_cell.angle_beta   90.00
_cell.angle_gamma   90.00
#
_symmetry.space_group_name_H-M   'P 1'
#
loop_
_entity.id
_entity.type
_entity.pdbx_description
1 polymer ?
#
loop_
_entity_poly.entity_id
_entity_poly.type
_entity_poly.pdbx_seq_one_letter_code
_entity_poly.pdbx_strand_id
1 'polypeptide(L)'
;PPFLEWNDKYRDGIRRFWRGDAGQVPELADRMAGSAVQFDHSGRPATSSVNFLTAHDGFTLMDVVSYDAKHNDANGEDNRDGHSENFSDNMGAEGATDDPAIIDARARRRRNMLATLLLSQGTPMLLAGDELGNSQQ
;
A
#
# COMPACT_ATOMS: atom_id res chain seq x y z
N PRO A 1 5.40 12.80 24.31
CA PRO A 1 4.08 12.51 23.68
C PRO A 1 4.11 11.13 23.01
N PRO A 2 3.58 10.07 23.64
CA PRO A 2 4.21 8.75 23.48
C PRO A 2 3.65 7.83 22.39
N PHE A 3 2.54 8.16 21.73
CA PHE A 3 1.87 7.22 20.81
C PHE A 3 2.24 7.47 19.34
N LEU A 4 2.64 6.37 18.69
CA LEU A 4 2.73 6.24 17.24
C LEU A 4 1.41 5.67 16.72
N GLU A 5 0.95 6.11 15.56
CA GLU A 5 -0.34 5.68 14.99
C GLU A 5 -0.14 5.14 13.58
N TRP A 6 -0.84 4.05 13.27
CA TRP A 6 -0.92 3.51 11.91
C TRP A 6 -1.65 4.49 11.00
N ASN A 7 -1.01 4.88 9.91
CA ASN A 7 -1.54 5.88 8.99
C ASN A 7 -2.19 5.22 7.77
N ASP A 8 -3.46 4.83 7.91
CA ASP A 8 -4.26 4.29 6.79
C ASP A 8 -4.38 5.28 5.63
N LYS A 9 -4.41 6.60 5.90
CA LYS A 9 -4.45 7.62 4.84
C LYS A 9 -3.17 7.63 4.01
N TYR A 10 -2.02 7.34 4.63
CA TYR A 10 -0.77 7.11 3.91
C TYR A 10 -0.90 5.90 3.00
N ARG A 11 -1.30 4.75 3.54
CA ARG A 11 -1.49 3.52 2.77
C ARG A 11 -2.37 3.76 1.54
N ASP A 12 -3.56 4.31 1.76
CA ASP A 12 -4.56 4.50 0.71
C ASP A 12 -4.11 5.55 -0.31
N GLY A 13 -3.55 6.68 0.14
CA GLY A 13 -3.08 7.75 -0.74
C GLY A 13 -1.94 7.31 -1.65
N ILE A 14 -0.96 6.57 -1.11
CA ILE A 14 0.15 6.04 -1.91
C ILE A 14 -0.36 4.99 -2.91
N ARG A 15 -1.26 4.10 -2.49
CA ARG A 15 -1.85 3.09 -3.38
C ARG A 15 -2.65 3.74 -4.52
N ARG A 16 -3.51 4.73 -4.24
CA ARG A 16 -4.27 5.46 -5.28
C ARG A 16 -3.37 6.21 -6.26
N PHE A 17 -2.34 6.89 -5.75
CA PHE A 17 -1.36 7.58 -6.60
C PHE A 17 -0.70 6.60 -7.57
N TRP A 18 -0.23 5.47 -7.06
CA TRP A 18 0.44 4.48 -7.88
C TRP A 18 -0.53 3.68 -8.76
N ARG A 19 -1.80 3.49 -8.37
CA ARG A 19 -2.84 2.96 -9.28
C ARG A 19 -3.08 3.88 -10.48
N GLY A 20 -2.79 5.17 -10.35
CA GLY A 20 -2.95 6.16 -11.41
C GLY A 20 -4.25 6.95 -11.33
N ASP A 21 -4.85 7.02 -10.14
CA ASP A 21 -6.06 7.83 -9.91
C ASP A 21 -5.77 9.31 -10.22
N ALA A 22 -6.77 10.01 -10.76
CA ALA A 22 -6.62 11.42 -11.09
C ALA A 22 -6.47 12.28 -9.82
N GLY A 23 -5.65 13.34 -9.92
CA GLY A 23 -5.55 14.38 -8.89
C GLY A 23 -4.82 13.96 -7.60
N GLN A 24 -4.06 12.86 -7.60
CA GLN A 24 -3.39 12.36 -6.38
C GLN A 24 -2.07 13.05 -6.03
N VAL A 25 -1.55 13.95 -6.87
CA VAL A 25 -0.25 14.61 -6.63
C VAL A 25 -0.21 15.40 -5.31
N PRO A 26 -1.23 16.22 -4.96
CA PRO A 26 -1.24 16.92 -3.67
C PRO A 26 -1.31 15.96 -2.48
N GLU A 27 -2.13 14.91 -2.58
CA GLU A 27 -2.25 13.88 -1.54
C GLU A 27 -0.90 13.18 -1.33
N LEU A 28 -0.21 12.79 -2.41
CA LEU A 28 1.14 12.21 -2.33
C LEU A 28 2.11 13.14 -1.61
N ALA A 29 2.12 14.43 -1.96
CA ALA A 29 3.02 15.40 -1.33
C ALA A 29 2.77 15.50 0.19
N ASP A 30 1.51 15.57 0.61
CA ASP A 30 1.11 15.60 2.02
C ASP A 30 1.55 14.33 2.76
N ARG A 31 1.40 13.15 2.13
CA ARG A 31 1.82 11.87 2.72
C ARG A 31 3.33 11.77 2.84
N MET A 32 4.08 12.17 1.82
CA MET A 32 5.54 12.17 1.85
C MET A 32 6.13 13.17 2.86
N ALA A 33 5.45 14.28 3.10
CA ALA A 33 5.83 15.30 4.08
C ALA A 33 5.43 14.95 5.53
N GLY A 34 5.10 13.69 5.82
CA GLY A 34 4.84 13.22 7.18
C GLY A 34 3.39 13.42 7.63
N SER A 35 2.46 13.65 6.70
CA SER A 35 1.04 13.81 7.00
C SER A 35 0.78 14.90 8.06
N ALA A 36 1.40 16.08 7.87
CA ALA A 36 1.37 17.19 8.82
C ALA A 36 -0.05 17.59 9.24
N VAL A 37 -1.03 17.56 8.32
CA VAL A 37 -2.44 17.84 8.63
C VAL A 37 -2.99 16.95 9.76
N GLN A 38 -2.51 15.72 9.87
CA GLN A 38 -2.93 14.77 10.90
C GLN A 38 -2.01 14.77 12.13
N PHE A 39 -0.70 14.98 11.95
CA PHE A 39 0.28 14.74 13.00
C PHE A 39 1.02 15.99 13.49
N ASP A 40 1.01 17.10 12.77
CA ASP A 40 1.65 18.36 13.17
C ASP A 40 0.74 19.16 14.12
N HIS A 41 0.51 18.58 15.29
CA HIS A 41 -0.18 19.22 16.39
C HIS A 41 0.39 18.73 17.72
N SER A 42 0.16 19.48 18.79
CA SER A 42 0.55 19.09 20.16
C SER A 42 2.05 18.73 20.33
N GLY A 43 2.93 19.31 19.51
CA GLY A 43 4.38 19.06 19.54
C GLY A 43 4.80 17.65 19.13
N ARG A 44 3.97 16.95 18.35
CA ARG A 44 4.26 15.61 17.85
C ARG A 44 5.26 15.67 16.68
N PRO A 45 6.32 14.84 16.68
CA PRO A 45 7.22 14.76 15.53
C PRO A 45 6.55 14.02 14.37
N ALA A 46 7.04 14.23 13.14
CA ALA A 46 6.58 13.49 11.95
C ALA A 46 6.69 11.96 12.12
N THR A 47 7.64 11.48 12.93
CA THR A 47 7.81 10.06 13.28
C THR A 47 6.61 9.46 14.03
N SER A 48 5.67 10.28 14.52
CA SER A 48 4.39 9.83 15.09
C SER A 48 3.52 9.07 14.10
N SER A 49 3.70 9.32 12.80
CA SER A 49 3.04 8.57 11.73
C SER A 49 3.79 7.27 11.45
N VAL A 50 3.13 6.13 11.64
CA VAL A 50 3.59 4.83 11.14
C VAL A 50 3.07 4.68 9.72
N ASN A 51 3.97 4.88 8.76
CA ASN A 51 3.70 4.77 7.33
C ASN A 51 3.83 3.31 6.92
N PHE A 52 2.88 2.80 6.16
CA PHE A 52 2.92 1.44 5.62
C PHE A 52 2.15 1.36 4.32
N LEU A 53 2.50 0.39 3.49
CA LEU A 53 1.81 0.12 2.23
C LEU A 53 0.86 -1.06 2.36
N THR A 54 1.18 -1.98 3.27
CA THR A 54 0.62 -3.32 3.41
C THR A 54 0.80 -3.74 4.86
N ALA A 55 -0.12 -4.56 5.33
CA ALA A 55 -0.09 -5.15 6.66
C ALA A 55 -0.54 -6.61 6.54
N HIS A 56 -0.62 -7.32 7.68
CA HIS A 56 -1.21 -8.65 7.68
C HIS A 56 -2.68 -8.63 7.25
N ASP A 57 -3.37 -7.51 7.47
CA ASP A 57 -4.73 -7.28 6.99
C ASP A 57 -4.72 -6.82 5.52
N GLY A 58 -5.46 -7.57 4.69
CA GLY A 58 -5.62 -7.29 3.26
C GLY A 58 -4.45 -7.79 2.41
N PHE A 59 -4.27 -7.18 1.24
CA PHE A 59 -3.26 -7.61 0.28
C PHE A 59 -1.81 -7.37 0.73
N THR A 60 -0.95 -8.32 0.34
CA THR A 60 0.51 -8.16 0.29
C THR A 60 0.90 -7.17 -0.81
N LEU A 61 2.17 -6.77 -0.87
CA LEU A 61 2.62 -5.82 -1.89
C LEU A 61 2.60 -6.44 -3.29
N MET A 62 2.81 -7.75 -3.39
CA MET A 62 2.64 -8.47 -4.66
C MET A 62 1.18 -8.48 -5.08
N ASP A 63 0.27 -8.72 -4.13
CA ASP A 63 -1.15 -8.85 -4.45
C ASP A 63 -1.78 -7.50 -4.81
N VAL A 64 -1.33 -6.40 -4.19
CA VAL A 64 -1.75 -5.03 -4.55
C VAL A 64 -1.49 -4.70 -6.02
N VAL A 65 -0.48 -5.31 -6.64
CA VAL A 65 -0.14 -5.09 -8.06
C VAL A 65 -0.56 -6.24 -8.98
N SER A 66 -1.26 -7.24 -8.43
CA SER A 66 -1.61 -8.46 -9.15
C SER A 66 -3.11 -8.78 -9.15
N TYR A 67 -3.90 -8.19 -8.26
CA TYR A 67 -5.33 -8.48 -8.12
C TYR A 67 -6.18 -7.22 -7.99
N ASP A 68 -7.29 -7.15 -8.72
CA ASP A 68 -8.31 -6.10 -8.56
C ASP A 68 -9.38 -6.50 -7.55
N ALA A 69 -9.67 -7.79 -7.42
CA ALA A 69 -10.67 -8.32 -6.51
C ALA A 69 -10.04 -9.19 -5.41
N LYS A 70 -10.67 -9.21 -4.24
CA LYS A 70 -10.31 -10.18 -3.20
C LYS A 70 -10.75 -11.58 -3.61
N HIS A 71 -9.91 -12.56 -3.33
CA HIS A 71 -10.14 -13.99 -3.57
C HIS A 71 -10.01 -14.74 -2.24
N ASN A 72 -10.99 -14.53 -1.36
CA ASN A 72 -11.02 -15.08 0.01
C ASN A 72 -11.89 -16.34 0.11
N ASP A 73 -12.24 -16.97 -1.01
CA ASP A 73 -13.12 -18.15 -1.03
C ASP A 73 -12.60 -19.30 -0.15
N ALA A 74 -11.28 -19.40 0.01
CA ALA A 74 -10.64 -20.37 0.90
C ALA A 74 -11.00 -20.20 2.38
N ASN A 75 -11.47 -19.02 2.80
CA ASN A 75 -11.86 -18.73 4.19
C ASN A 75 -13.24 -19.30 4.55
N GLY A 76 -14.02 -19.74 3.55
CA GLY A 76 -15.33 -20.37 3.77
C GLY A 76 -16.46 -19.40 4.12
N GLU A 77 -16.26 -18.09 3.94
CA GLU A 77 -17.27 -17.05 4.17
C GLU A 77 -17.92 -16.53 2.88
N ASP A 78 -17.84 -17.30 1.79
CA ASP A 78 -18.33 -16.93 0.45
C ASP A 78 -17.74 -15.59 -0.04
N ASN A 79 -16.45 -15.36 0.22
CA ASN A 79 -15.71 -14.14 -0.12
C ASN A 79 -16.31 -12.85 0.49
N ARG A 80 -17.11 -12.97 1.56
CA ARG A 80 -17.73 -11.81 2.23
C ARG A 80 -16.78 -11.11 3.19
N ASP A 81 -15.79 -11.82 3.71
CA ASP A 81 -14.77 -11.35 4.62
C ASP A 81 -13.68 -10.52 3.92
N GLY A 82 -12.98 -9.66 4.67
CA GLY A 82 -11.92 -8.81 4.14
C GLY A 82 -12.39 -7.50 3.49
N HIS A 83 -11.49 -6.52 3.42
CA HIS A 83 -11.76 -5.18 2.90
C HIS A 83 -12.03 -5.20 1.39
N SER A 84 -13.12 -4.57 0.94
CA SER A 84 -13.50 -4.56 -0.48
C SER A 84 -12.71 -3.56 -1.31
N GLU A 85 -12.36 -2.42 -0.73
CA GLU A 85 -11.60 -1.38 -1.44
C GLU A 85 -10.12 -1.47 -1.09
N ASN A 86 -9.31 -2.06 -1.98
CA ASN A 86 -7.88 -2.30 -1.74
C ASN A 86 -6.96 -1.28 -2.42
N PHE A 87 -7.52 -0.44 -3.30
CA PHE A 87 -6.77 0.50 -4.17
C PHE A 87 -5.64 -0.20 -4.95
N SER A 88 -5.91 -1.44 -5.39
CA SER A 88 -5.00 -2.28 -6.17
C SER A 88 -5.20 -2.11 -7.68
N ASP A 89 -4.25 -2.62 -8.46
CA ASP A 89 -4.23 -2.63 -9.92
C ASP A 89 -3.50 -3.89 -10.40
N ASN A 90 -4.22 -4.81 -11.04
CA ASN A 90 -3.66 -6.04 -11.59
C ASN A 90 -2.80 -5.83 -12.85
N MET A 91 -2.76 -4.61 -13.39
CA MET A 91 -2.02 -4.22 -14.60
C MET A 91 -2.44 -4.96 -15.88
N GLY A 92 -3.70 -5.38 -15.94
CA GLY A 92 -4.31 -6.03 -17.12
C GLY A 92 -4.39 -7.55 -17.06
N ALA A 93 -3.92 -8.19 -15.98
CA ALA A 93 -4.06 -9.64 -15.79
C ALA A 93 -4.35 -9.97 -14.33
N GLU A 94 -5.49 -10.59 -14.01
CA GLU A 94 -5.79 -10.99 -12.64
C GLU A 94 -4.91 -12.19 -12.21
N GLY A 95 -4.13 -12.00 -11.15
CA GLY A 95 -3.23 -13.01 -10.58
C GLY A 95 -1.95 -13.25 -11.36
N ALA A 96 -1.42 -14.46 -11.26
CA ALA A 96 -0.18 -14.86 -11.93
C ALA A 96 -0.30 -14.78 -13.46
N THR A 97 0.76 -14.33 -14.13
CA THR A 97 0.81 -14.15 -15.59
C THR A 97 2.21 -14.44 -16.11
N ASP A 98 2.29 -14.92 -17.35
CA ASP A 98 3.53 -15.14 -18.09
C ASP A 98 3.87 -13.95 -19.02
N ASP A 99 3.04 -12.91 -19.06
CA ASP A 99 3.30 -11.71 -19.88
C ASP A 99 4.50 -10.94 -19.30
N PRO A 100 5.64 -10.88 -20.01
CA PRO A 100 6.85 -10.23 -19.50
C PRO A 100 6.67 -8.72 -19.30
N ALA A 101 5.78 -8.07 -20.07
CA ALA A 101 5.51 -6.65 -19.92
C ALA A 101 4.79 -6.36 -18.59
N ILE A 102 3.81 -7.19 -18.24
CA ILE A 102 3.08 -7.08 -16.97
C ILE A 102 3.99 -7.40 -15.79
N ILE A 103 4.78 -8.47 -15.87
CA ILE A 103 5.74 -8.84 -14.81
C ILE A 103 6.72 -7.69 -14.52
N ASP A 104 7.28 -7.06 -15.57
CA ASP A 104 8.20 -5.94 -15.39
C ASP A 104 7.49 -4.67 -14.89
N ALA A 105 6.25 -4.42 -15.32
CA ALA A 105 5.43 -3.33 -14.78
C ALA A 105 5.16 -3.51 -13.28
N ARG A 106 4.78 -4.72 -12.84
CA ARG A 106 4.58 -5.06 -11.42
C ARG A 106 5.85 -4.89 -10.60
N ALA A 107 6.97 -5.43 -11.09
CA ALA A 107 8.26 -5.30 -10.43
C ALA A 107 8.66 -3.82 -10.24
N ARG A 108 8.44 -2.98 -11.26
CA ARG A 108 8.66 -1.53 -11.18
C ARG A 108 7.73 -0.86 -10.18
N ARG A 109 6.43 -1.16 -10.21
CA ARG A 109 5.43 -0.59 -9.30
C ARG A 109 5.74 -0.89 -7.83
N ARG A 110 6.09 -2.14 -7.50
CA ARG A 110 6.48 -2.51 -6.12
C ARG A 110 7.70 -1.73 -5.64
N ARG A 111 8.75 -1.64 -6.47
CA ARG A 111 9.96 -0.86 -6.15
C ARG A 111 9.66 0.61 -5.97
N ASN A 112 8.80 1.18 -6.80
CA ASN A 112 8.36 2.57 -6.71
C ASN A 112 7.59 2.85 -5.42
N MET A 113 6.67 1.96 -5.04
CA MET A 113 5.95 2.07 -3.78
C MET A 113 6.88 1.94 -2.56
N LEU A 114 7.78 0.96 -2.57
CA LEU A 114 8.78 0.79 -1.50
C LEU A 114 9.72 2.00 -1.39
N ALA A 115 10.18 2.53 -2.51
CA ALA A 115 10.98 3.76 -2.52
C ALA A 115 10.19 4.93 -1.92
N THR A 116 8.91 5.06 -2.26
CA THR A 116 8.04 6.10 -1.67
C THR A 116 7.94 5.95 -0.16
N LEU A 117 7.74 4.72 0.35
CA LEU A 117 7.70 4.42 1.78
C LEU A 117 8.99 4.81 2.50
N LEU A 118 10.14 4.37 1.97
CA LEU A 118 11.45 4.57 2.60
C LEU A 118 11.94 6.04 2.52
N LEU A 119 11.46 6.81 1.54
CA LEU A 119 11.82 8.21 1.36
C LEU A 119 10.84 9.20 2.00
N SER A 120 9.70 8.72 2.52
CA SER A 120 8.70 9.57 3.18
C SER A 120 9.11 9.91 4.61
N GLN A 121 8.76 11.11 5.07
CA GLN A 121 8.87 11.47 6.49
C GLN A 121 7.89 10.64 7.33
N GLY A 122 8.35 10.14 8.47
CA GLY A 122 7.59 9.26 9.36
C GLY A 122 8.36 7.99 9.73
N THR A 123 7.68 7.04 10.34
CA THR A 123 8.24 5.73 10.71
C THR A 123 7.76 4.68 9.70
N PRO A 124 8.63 4.12 8.83
CA PRO A 124 8.21 3.11 7.87
C PRO A 124 8.00 1.75 8.56
N MET A 125 6.93 1.06 8.17
CA MET A 125 6.65 -0.33 8.53
C MET A 125 6.56 -1.19 7.26
N LEU A 126 7.29 -2.30 7.26
CA LEU A 126 7.28 -3.29 6.19
C LEU A 126 6.56 -4.55 6.66
N LEU A 127 5.64 -5.06 5.84
CA LEU A 127 5.09 -6.38 6.01
C LEU A 127 6.16 -7.42 5.66
N ALA A 128 6.37 -8.40 6.54
CA ALA A 128 7.32 -9.47 6.30
C ALA A 128 6.98 -10.26 5.03
N GLY A 129 7.97 -10.48 4.18
CA GLY A 129 7.84 -11.18 2.91
C GLY A 129 7.62 -10.26 1.70
N ASP A 130 7.19 -9.01 1.90
CA ASP A 130 7.05 -8.06 0.78
C ASP A 130 8.40 -7.74 0.12
N GLU A 131 9.50 -7.85 0.87
CA GLU A 131 10.86 -7.72 0.35
C GLU A 131 11.26 -8.86 -0.62
N LEU A 132 10.59 -10.02 -0.52
CA LEU A 132 10.78 -11.18 -1.38
C LEU A 132 9.66 -11.35 -2.44
N GLY A 133 8.61 -10.53 -2.37
CA GLY A 133 7.46 -10.64 -3.25
C GLY A 133 6.46 -11.71 -2.82
N ASN A 134 6.25 -11.86 -1.51
CA ASN A 134 5.23 -12.72 -0.93
C ASN A 134 3.84 -12.51 -1.56
N SER A 135 3.11 -13.60 -1.79
CA SER A 135 1.73 -13.66 -2.32
C SER A 135 0.90 -14.51 -1.37
N GLN A 136 -0.35 -14.12 -1.10
CA GLN A 136 -1.29 -14.94 -0.33
C GLN A 136 -2.16 -15.84 -1.20
N GLN A 137 -2.03 -15.72 -2.53
CA GLN A 137 -2.70 -16.55 -3.53
C GLN A 137 -1.73 -17.58 -4.13
#